data_AF-U2P9L7-F1
#
_entry.id   AF-U2P9L7-F1
#
_cell.length_a   1.000
_cell.length_b   1.000
_cell.length_c   1.000
_cell.angle_alpha   90.00
_cell.angle_beta   90.00
_cell.angle_gamma   90.00
#
_symmetry.space_group_name_H-M   'P 1'
#
loop_
_entity.id
_entity.type
_entity.pdbx_description
1 polymer ?
#
loop_
_entity_poly.entity_id
_entity_poly.type
_entity_poly.pdbx_seq_one_letter_code
_entity_poly.pdbx_strand_id
1 'polypeptide(L)'
;MTVSGDFNTANGPLTVSVKKIVTSKTINVVYVDENGKNLGGGDYIVDPDGDGIANYSELTLPVGYELITTGDFFVENGASYTITLRAITTEEETKAATLNVKVVDYDSREVLSAETFTSADKGQADQTYTFVYGEDYQVNIPKGYKLIKDVEPADITVNYGSTMTAEFYVTKDEGTGNTGSTEEGNKEDSSKTDGVDTGVATALSASMDGVAASGIGILGLLRKKRNKK
;
A
#
# COMPACT_ATOMS: atom_id res chain seq x y z
N MET A 1 15.64 -49.78 25.11
CA MET A 1 16.64 -50.85 24.89
C MET A 1 16.26 -51.59 23.62
N THR A 2 17.08 -51.50 22.58
CA THR A 2 16.90 -52.32 21.38
C THR A 2 17.56 -53.67 21.65
N VAL A 3 16.76 -54.72 21.79
CA VAL A 3 17.30 -56.07 21.92
C VAL A 3 17.50 -56.61 20.50
N SER A 4 18.74 -56.92 20.13
CA SER A 4 19.05 -57.58 18.86
C SER A 4 19.62 -58.96 19.12
N GLY A 5 19.20 -59.94 18.34
CA GLY A 5 19.59 -61.34 18.45
C GLY A 5 18.77 -62.22 17.52
N ASP A 6 19.30 -63.39 17.20
CA ASP A 6 18.64 -64.39 16.36
C ASP A 6 17.51 -65.09 17.14
N PHE A 7 16.40 -65.42 16.47
CA PHE A 7 15.29 -66.17 17.07
C PHE A 7 15.16 -67.56 16.44
N ASN A 8 15.07 -68.61 17.26
CA ASN A 8 14.88 -69.98 16.81
C ASN A 8 13.40 -70.29 16.63
N THR A 9 12.99 -70.77 15.46
CA THR A 9 11.60 -71.22 15.22
C THR A 9 11.55 -72.75 15.18
N ALA A 10 10.86 -73.35 16.15
CA ALA A 10 10.49 -74.76 16.07
C ALA A 10 9.12 -74.87 15.40
N ASN A 11 9.11 -75.17 14.09
CA ASN A 11 7.96 -75.56 13.25
C ASN A 11 6.58 -75.07 13.73
N GLY A 12 6.31 -73.76 13.59
CA GLY A 12 5.02 -73.13 13.87
C GLY A 12 5.04 -71.61 13.67
N PRO A 13 3.89 -70.93 13.54
CA PRO A 13 3.84 -69.48 13.36
C PRO A 13 4.37 -68.75 14.60
N LEU A 14 5.32 -67.84 14.39
CA LEU A 14 5.87 -66.99 15.44
C LEU A 14 4.96 -65.77 15.67
N THR A 15 4.46 -65.62 16.89
CA THR A 15 3.72 -64.42 17.30
C THR A 15 4.65 -63.51 18.08
N VAL A 16 4.97 -62.34 17.50
CA VAL A 16 5.71 -61.27 18.17
C VAL A 16 4.72 -60.24 18.69
N SER A 17 4.67 -60.05 20.02
CA SER A 17 3.87 -59.00 20.64
C SER A 17 4.71 -57.74 20.80
N VAL A 18 4.41 -56.70 20.03
CA VAL A 18 5.00 -55.37 20.20
C VAL A 18 4.11 -54.56 21.15
N LYS A 19 4.69 -53.97 22.20
CA LYS A 19 4.02 -53.02 23.07
C LYS A 19 4.34 -51.60 22.62
N LYS A 20 3.32 -50.81 22.25
CA LYS A 20 3.48 -49.37 22.01
C LYS A 20 3.91 -48.71 23.32
N ILE A 21 5.05 -48.03 23.32
CA ILE A 21 5.45 -47.14 24.40
C ILE A 21 4.85 -45.77 24.06
N VAL A 22 4.04 -45.22 24.95
CA VAL A 22 3.53 -43.86 24.84
C VAL A 22 4.36 -43.01 25.80
N THR A 23 5.24 -42.19 25.23
CA THR A 23 6.11 -41.25 25.94
C THR A 23 5.47 -39.86 26.04
N SER A 24 4.55 -39.54 25.12
CA SER A 24 3.79 -38.29 25.10
C SER A 24 2.99 -38.04 26.37
N LYS A 25 2.91 -36.78 26.77
CA LYS A 25 2.11 -36.32 27.90
C LYS A 25 0.83 -35.67 27.41
N THR A 26 -0.27 -35.90 28.13
CA THR A 26 -1.52 -35.18 27.91
C THR A 26 -1.61 -34.06 28.95
N ILE A 27 -1.77 -32.82 28.53
CA ILE A 27 -1.92 -31.65 29.41
C ILE A 27 -3.24 -30.95 29.11
N ASN A 28 -3.76 -30.21 30.09
CA ASN A 28 -4.88 -29.29 29.89
C ASN A 28 -4.35 -27.86 29.82
N VAL A 29 -4.77 -27.08 28.82
CA VAL A 29 -4.35 -25.69 28.65
C VAL A 29 -5.57 -24.77 28.74
N VAL A 30 -5.43 -23.69 29.49
CA VAL A 30 -6.38 -22.58 29.55
C VAL A 30 -5.69 -21.32 29.05
N TYR A 31 -6.23 -20.71 28.00
CA TYR A 31 -5.74 -19.43 27.49
C TYR A 31 -6.41 -18.27 28.19
N VAL A 32 -5.62 -17.26 28.53
CA VAL A 32 -6.12 -15.98 29.04
C VAL A 32 -5.50 -14.82 28.26
N ASP A 33 -6.19 -13.71 28.13
CA ASP A 33 -5.55 -12.47 27.66
C ASP A 33 -4.74 -11.80 28.78
N GLU A 34 -4.02 -10.72 28.43
CA GLU A 34 -3.24 -9.92 29.39
C GLU A 34 -4.09 -9.32 30.53
N ASN A 35 -5.42 -9.23 30.36
CA ASN A 35 -6.36 -8.75 31.38
C ASN A 35 -6.95 -9.89 32.22
N GLY A 36 -6.53 -11.15 31.97
CA GLY A 36 -7.02 -12.33 32.67
C GLY A 36 -8.38 -12.88 32.17
N LYS A 37 -8.88 -12.40 31.03
CA LYS A 37 -10.10 -12.94 30.41
C LYS A 37 -9.80 -14.30 29.80
N ASN A 38 -10.61 -15.31 30.12
CA ASN A 38 -10.52 -16.64 29.53
C ASN A 38 -10.84 -16.61 28.02
N LEU A 39 -9.94 -17.17 27.21
CA LEU A 39 -10.00 -17.23 25.74
C LEU A 39 -10.32 -18.64 25.22
N GLY A 40 -10.64 -19.57 26.11
CA GLY A 40 -10.83 -20.98 25.83
C GLY A 40 -9.64 -21.84 26.26
N GLY A 41 -9.57 -23.05 25.73
CA GLY A 41 -8.59 -24.05 26.14
C GLY A 41 -8.95 -25.44 25.65
N GLY A 42 -8.15 -26.43 26.03
CA GLY A 42 -8.36 -27.81 25.64
C GLY A 42 -7.24 -28.73 26.10
N ASP A 43 -7.39 -30.01 25.77
CA ASP A 43 -6.38 -31.02 26.05
C ASP A 43 -5.40 -31.12 24.87
N TYR A 44 -4.11 -31.17 25.20
CA TYR A 44 -3.01 -31.26 24.25
C TYR A 44 -2.16 -32.49 24.52
N ILE A 45 -1.73 -33.16 23.46
CA ILE A 45 -0.73 -34.22 23.53
C ILE A 45 0.59 -33.60 23.09
N VAL A 46 1.54 -33.52 24.02
CA VAL A 46 2.84 -32.85 23.87
C VAL A 46 3.98 -33.78 24.29
N ASP A 47 5.23 -33.32 24.19
CA ASP A 47 6.42 -34.05 24.68
C ASP A 47 6.51 -35.48 24.08
N PRO A 48 6.51 -35.61 22.74
CA PRO A 48 6.45 -36.92 22.09
C PRO A 48 7.67 -37.81 22.39
N ASP A 49 8.82 -37.23 22.74
CA ASP A 49 10.05 -37.91 23.12
C ASP A 49 10.13 -38.26 24.62
N GLY A 50 9.30 -37.65 25.47
CA GLY A 50 9.10 -38.03 26.86
C GLY A 50 10.21 -37.54 27.80
N ASP A 51 10.86 -36.43 27.47
CA ASP A 51 11.89 -35.81 28.31
C ASP A 51 11.31 -34.86 29.38
N GLY A 52 10.00 -34.60 29.30
CA GLY A 52 9.26 -33.75 30.21
C GLY A 52 9.23 -32.28 29.82
N ILE A 53 9.65 -31.95 28.60
CA ILE A 53 9.71 -30.60 28.07
C ILE A 53 8.86 -30.54 26.80
N ALA A 54 7.97 -29.56 26.73
CA ALA A 54 7.16 -29.28 25.54
C ALA A 54 7.49 -27.89 25.00
N ASN A 55 7.27 -27.65 23.71
CA ASN A 55 7.42 -26.34 23.11
C ASN A 55 6.05 -25.64 22.97
N TYR A 56 5.99 -24.32 23.20
CA TYR A 56 4.74 -23.56 23.01
C TYR A 56 4.19 -23.64 21.57
N SER A 57 5.03 -23.92 20.57
CA SER A 57 4.62 -24.11 19.18
C SER A 57 3.80 -25.38 18.93
N GLU A 58 3.79 -26.33 19.88
CA GLU A 58 2.94 -27.53 19.84
C GLU A 58 1.46 -27.20 20.17
N LEU A 59 1.19 -25.99 20.64
CA LEU A 59 -0.13 -25.55 21.04
C LEU A 59 -0.86 -24.84 19.91
N THR A 60 -2.14 -25.13 19.77
CA THR A 60 -3.00 -24.46 18.80
C THR A 60 -3.60 -23.22 19.43
N LEU A 61 -3.17 -22.05 18.95
CA LEU A 61 -3.61 -20.78 19.53
C LEU A 61 -5.02 -20.39 19.04
N PRO A 62 -5.83 -19.70 19.87
CA PRO A 62 -7.04 -19.03 19.44
C PRO A 62 -6.78 -18.03 18.31
N VAL A 63 -7.70 -17.94 17.34
CA VAL A 63 -7.61 -16.97 16.23
C VAL A 63 -7.58 -15.54 16.77
N GLY A 64 -6.69 -14.71 16.24
CA GLY A 64 -6.53 -13.30 16.64
C GLY A 64 -5.62 -13.08 17.85
N TYR A 65 -4.94 -14.12 18.33
CA TYR A 65 -4.03 -14.05 19.47
C TYR A 65 -2.66 -14.67 19.14
N GLU A 66 -1.63 -14.18 19.81
CA GLU A 66 -0.25 -14.68 19.74
C GLU A 66 0.32 -14.97 21.12
N LEU A 67 1.35 -15.80 21.16
CA LEU A 67 2.09 -16.12 22.39
C LEU A 67 2.91 -14.91 22.86
N ILE A 68 2.83 -14.61 24.15
CA ILE A 68 3.74 -13.65 24.80
C ILE A 68 5.09 -14.31 25.09
N THR A 69 5.05 -15.58 25.52
CA THR A 69 6.23 -16.38 25.85
C THR A 69 6.42 -17.48 24.80
N THR A 70 7.64 -17.63 24.31
CA THR A 70 8.02 -18.63 23.32
C THR A 70 9.09 -19.56 23.88
N GLY A 71 9.34 -20.68 23.19
CA GLY A 71 10.33 -21.68 23.59
C GLY A 71 9.72 -22.85 24.36
N ASP A 72 10.50 -23.39 25.28
CA ASP A 72 10.21 -24.65 25.96
C ASP A 72 9.62 -24.43 27.35
N PHE A 73 8.80 -25.37 27.81
CA PHE A 73 8.22 -25.37 29.16
C PHE A 73 8.09 -26.80 29.70
N PHE A 74 8.23 -26.93 31.02
CA PHE A 74 8.12 -28.23 31.69
C PHE A 74 6.67 -28.70 31.76
N VAL A 75 6.45 -29.96 31.43
CA VAL A 75 5.12 -30.56 31.38
C VAL A 75 5.01 -31.81 32.24
N GLU A 76 3.88 -31.92 32.93
CA GLU A 76 3.48 -33.07 33.73
C GLU A 76 2.20 -33.68 33.18
N ASN A 77 2.13 -35.00 33.14
CA ASN A 77 0.98 -35.70 32.55
C ASN A 77 -0.27 -35.47 33.40
N GLY A 78 -1.33 -34.94 32.79
CA GLY A 78 -2.61 -34.60 33.39
C GLY A 78 -2.67 -33.23 34.07
N ALA A 79 -1.57 -32.46 34.07
CA ALA A 79 -1.54 -31.14 34.70
C ALA A 79 -2.24 -30.07 33.84
N SER A 80 -2.67 -28.99 34.49
CA SER A 80 -3.32 -27.84 33.86
C SER A 80 -2.40 -26.62 33.85
N TYR A 81 -2.33 -25.93 32.71
CA TYR A 81 -1.45 -24.80 32.47
C TYR A 81 -2.26 -23.60 31.97
N THR A 82 -2.06 -22.45 32.62
CA THR A 82 -2.61 -21.18 32.15
C THR A 82 -1.57 -20.47 31.29
N ILE A 83 -1.94 -20.12 30.06
CA ILE A 83 -1.06 -19.44 29.11
C ILE A 83 -1.66 -18.08 28.77
N THR A 84 -0.87 -17.04 29.01
CA THR A 84 -1.26 -15.67 28.67
C THR A 84 -0.90 -15.38 27.22
N LEU A 85 -1.90 -14.91 26.47
CA LEU A 85 -1.78 -14.50 25.08
C LEU A 85 -1.98 -13.00 24.94
N ARG A 86 -1.41 -12.43 23.88
CA ARG A 86 -1.66 -11.06 23.46
C ARG A 86 -2.52 -11.06 22.22
N ALA A 87 -3.45 -10.11 22.12
CA ALA A 87 -4.24 -9.92 20.91
C ALA A 87 -3.33 -9.42 19.78
N ILE A 88 -3.48 -9.98 18.59
CA ILE A 88 -2.78 -9.50 17.40
C ILE A 88 -3.44 -8.19 16.98
N THR A 89 -2.81 -7.07 17.30
CA THR A 89 -3.22 -5.77 16.77
C THR A 89 -2.61 -5.60 15.39
N THR A 90 -3.43 -5.71 14.35
CA THR A 90 -3.03 -5.26 13.01
C THR A 90 -3.34 -3.77 12.94
N GLU A 91 -2.35 -2.93 13.22
CA GLU A 91 -2.46 -1.51 12.90
C GLU A 91 -2.38 -1.37 11.39
N GLU A 92 -3.54 -1.21 10.75
CA GLU A 92 -3.56 -0.93 9.34
C GLU A 92 -3.02 0.47 9.08
N GLU A 93 -1.89 0.53 8.40
CA GLU A 93 -1.21 1.78 8.11
C GLU A 93 -2.07 2.64 7.18
N THR A 94 -2.60 3.76 7.72
CA THR A 94 -3.36 4.72 6.90
C THR A 94 -2.44 5.81 6.36
N LYS A 95 -2.50 6.07 5.06
CA LYS A 95 -1.73 7.12 4.38
C LYS A 95 -2.64 8.03 3.56
N ALA A 96 -2.18 9.23 3.24
CA ALA A 96 -2.88 10.12 2.31
C ALA A 96 -2.66 9.64 0.86
N ALA A 97 -3.61 9.93 -0.02
CA ALA A 97 -3.42 9.82 -1.46
C ALA A 97 -2.74 11.11 -1.97
N THR A 98 -1.90 10.99 -3.01
CA THR A 98 -1.18 12.14 -3.57
C THR A 98 -1.43 12.25 -5.08
N LEU A 99 -1.75 13.45 -5.55
CA LEU A 99 -1.92 13.78 -6.95
C LEU A 99 -0.90 14.86 -7.35
N ASN A 100 -0.03 14.55 -8.31
CA ASN A 100 0.82 15.50 -8.98
C ASN A 100 0.17 15.96 -10.28
N VAL A 101 -0.13 17.24 -10.40
CA VAL A 101 -0.68 17.85 -11.62
C VAL A 101 0.46 18.56 -12.33
N LYS A 102 0.67 18.23 -13.60
CA LYS A 102 1.65 18.90 -14.46
C LYS A 102 0.95 19.53 -15.65
N VAL A 103 1.29 20.77 -15.96
CA VAL A 103 0.94 21.41 -17.22
C VAL A 103 2.13 21.33 -18.14
N VAL A 104 1.96 20.76 -19.33
CA VAL A 104 3.05 20.41 -20.24
C VAL A 104 2.81 21.06 -21.59
N ASP A 105 3.82 21.74 -22.15
CA ASP A 105 3.79 22.21 -23.53
C ASP A 105 3.72 21.00 -24.47
N TYR A 106 2.74 20.96 -25.36
CA TYR A 106 2.51 19.82 -26.25
C TYR A 106 3.64 19.58 -27.24
N ASP A 107 4.23 20.67 -27.75
CA ASP A 107 5.22 20.64 -28.82
C ASP A 107 6.62 20.35 -28.25
N SER A 108 7.02 21.10 -27.21
CA SER A 108 8.36 20.97 -26.62
C SER A 108 8.46 19.89 -25.54
N ARG A 109 7.32 19.44 -24.99
CA ARG A 109 7.23 18.55 -23.81
C ARG A 109 7.81 19.15 -22.52
N GLU A 110 8.01 20.47 -22.51
CA GLU A 110 8.44 21.19 -21.32
C GLU A 110 7.33 21.23 -20.28
N VAL A 111 7.67 20.95 -19.02
CA VAL A 111 6.73 21.11 -17.90
C VAL A 111 6.68 22.59 -17.53
N LEU A 112 5.57 23.25 -17.87
CA LEU A 112 5.35 24.67 -17.63
C LEU A 112 4.90 24.97 -16.20
N SER A 113 4.25 24.01 -15.53
CA SER A 113 3.85 24.09 -14.13
C SER A 113 3.71 22.69 -13.53
N ALA A 114 3.99 22.55 -12.24
CA ALA A 114 3.79 21.33 -11.48
C ALA A 114 3.31 21.67 -10.06
N GLU A 115 2.24 21.00 -9.63
CA GLU A 115 1.65 21.18 -8.30
C GLU A 115 1.28 19.82 -7.70
N THR A 116 1.38 19.70 -6.39
CA THR A 116 1.07 18.47 -5.67
C THR A 116 -0.07 18.71 -4.70
N PHE A 117 -1.08 17.85 -4.78
CA PHE A 117 -2.25 17.83 -3.93
C PHE A 117 -2.26 16.55 -3.11
N THR A 118 -2.64 16.65 -1.84
CA THR A 118 -2.76 15.50 -0.93
C THR A 118 -4.17 15.45 -0.37
N SER A 119 -4.74 14.25 -0.26
CA SER A 119 -6.07 14.08 0.34
C SER A 119 -6.10 14.61 1.77
N ALA A 120 -7.25 15.18 2.17
CA ALA A 120 -7.45 15.63 3.55
C ALA A 120 -7.49 14.45 4.53
N ASP A 121 -8.09 13.34 4.10
CA ASP A 121 -8.20 12.11 4.86
C ASP A 121 -7.01 11.17 4.60
N LYS A 122 -6.84 10.20 5.51
CA LYS A 122 -5.95 9.05 5.34
C LYS A 122 -6.76 7.77 5.31
N GLY A 123 -6.35 6.83 4.48
CA GLY A 123 -7.00 5.53 4.35
C GLY A 123 -6.00 4.42 4.08
N GLN A 124 -6.53 3.20 4.00
CA GLN A 124 -5.76 1.98 3.72
C GLN A 124 -5.43 1.88 2.23
N ALA A 125 -4.37 1.17 1.87
CA ALA A 125 -3.84 1.16 0.50
C ALA A 125 -4.80 0.58 -0.57
N ASP A 126 -5.79 -0.22 -0.16
CA ASP A 126 -6.84 -0.78 -1.01
C ASP A 126 -8.05 0.16 -1.18
N GLN A 127 -8.12 1.24 -0.38
CA GLN A 127 -9.12 2.28 -0.47
C GLN A 127 -8.67 3.43 -1.37
N THR A 128 -9.62 4.22 -1.85
CA THR A 128 -9.38 5.32 -2.80
C THR A 128 -9.89 6.66 -2.29
N TYR A 129 -9.18 7.73 -2.64
CA TYR A 129 -9.65 9.11 -2.56
C TYR A 129 -9.93 9.64 -3.97
N THR A 130 -11.01 10.40 -4.15
CA THR A 130 -11.31 11.08 -5.41
C THR A 130 -11.05 12.57 -5.24
N PHE A 131 -10.02 13.07 -5.91
CA PHE A 131 -9.76 14.49 -6.06
C PHE A 131 -10.80 15.09 -7.01
N VAL A 132 -11.65 15.96 -6.49
CA VAL A 132 -12.71 16.65 -7.23
C VAL A 132 -12.14 17.90 -7.91
N TYR A 133 -12.33 18.02 -9.23
CA TYR A 133 -11.83 19.17 -9.98
C TYR A 133 -12.61 20.43 -9.61
N GLY A 134 -11.88 21.52 -9.30
CA GLY A 134 -12.46 22.79 -8.84
C GLY A 134 -12.54 22.92 -7.32
N GLU A 135 -12.53 21.79 -6.59
CA GLU A 135 -12.61 21.76 -5.12
C GLU A 135 -11.26 21.34 -4.51
N ASP A 136 -10.81 20.12 -4.76
CA ASP A 136 -9.56 19.58 -4.21
C ASP A 136 -8.33 20.02 -5.00
N TYR A 137 -8.49 20.20 -6.32
CA TYR A 137 -7.41 20.61 -7.19
C TYR A 137 -7.93 21.41 -8.39
N GLN A 138 -7.05 22.21 -8.99
CA GLN A 138 -7.33 22.99 -10.19
C GLN A 138 -6.16 22.92 -11.16
N VAL A 139 -6.42 23.19 -12.44
CA VAL A 139 -5.37 23.23 -13.48
C VAL A 139 -5.09 24.68 -13.82
N ASN A 140 -4.00 25.20 -13.27
CA ASN A 140 -3.55 26.57 -13.48
C ASN A 140 -2.80 26.68 -14.82
N ILE A 141 -3.50 27.09 -15.88
CA ILE A 141 -2.90 27.26 -17.21
C ILE A 141 -2.06 28.55 -17.24
N PRO A 142 -0.75 28.48 -17.58
CA PRO A 142 0.09 29.66 -17.69
C PRO A 142 -0.41 30.65 -18.76
N LYS A 143 -0.17 31.93 -18.54
CA LYS A 143 -0.57 32.99 -19.48
C LYS A 143 0.05 32.74 -20.87
N GLY A 144 -0.76 32.90 -21.92
CA GLY A 144 -0.33 32.70 -23.31
C GLY A 144 -0.40 31.24 -23.77
N TYR A 145 -1.00 30.36 -22.98
CA TYR A 145 -1.29 28.98 -23.33
C TYR A 145 -2.79 28.69 -23.22
N LYS A 146 -3.24 27.69 -23.98
CA LYS A 146 -4.59 27.11 -23.89
C LYS A 146 -4.50 25.59 -23.87
N LEU A 147 -5.44 24.95 -23.17
CA LEU A 147 -5.63 23.50 -23.28
C LEU A 147 -5.85 23.10 -24.73
N ILE A 148 -5.32 21.95 -25.11
CA ILE A 148 -5.63 21.36 -26.41
C ILE A 148 -7.14 21.11 -26.46
N LYS A 149 -7.75 21.48 -27.59
CA LYS A 149 -9.18 21.33 -27.84
C LYS A 149 -9.57 19.85 -27.61
N ASP A 150 -10.68 19.64 -26.89
CA ASP A 150 -11.27 18.32 -26.55
C ASP A 150 -10.75 17.60 -25.28
N VAL A 151 -9.97 18.26 -24.42
CA VAL A 151 -9.61 17.74 -23.09
C VAL A 151 -10.01 18.73 -21.98
N GLU A 152 -11.07 18.38 -21.24
CA GLU A 152 -11.48 19.11 -20.03
C GLU A 152 -11.00 18.33 -18.79
N PRO A 153 -10.48 19.02 -17.76
CA PRO A 153 -10.18 18.39 -16.47
C PRO A 153 -11.43 17.76 -15.84
N ALA A 154 -11.26 16.62 -15.18
CA ALA A 154 -12.33 15.88 -14.53
C ALA A 154 -11.76 15.15 -13.30
N ASP A 155 -12.64 14.76 -12.36
CA ASP A 155 -12.25 14.14 -11.10
C ASP A 155 -11.32 12.94 -11.26
N ILE A 156 -10.40 12.81 -10.30
CA ILE A 156 -9.29 11.86 -10.36
C ILE A 156 -9.28 11.00 -9.10
N THR A 157 -9.41 9.68 -9.28
CA THR A 157 -9.34 8.71 -8.18
C THR A 157 -7.91 8.18 -8.02
N VAL A 158 -7.38 8.23 -6.80
CA VAL A 158 -6.06 7.73 -6.42
C VAL A 158 -6.19 6.88 -5.16
N ASN A 159 -5.51 5.74 -5.13
CA ASN A 159 -5.44 4.92 -3.92
C ASN A 159 -4.72 5.65 -2.79
N TYR A 160 -5.17 5.48 -1.55
CA TYR A 160 -4.44 5.98 -0.40
C TYR A 160 -3.04 5.37 -0.31
N GLY A 161 -2.07 6.16 0.15
CA GLY A 161 -0.66 5.78 0.17
C GLY A 161 0.03 5.73 -1.20
N SER A 162 -0.71 6.00 -2.28
CA SER A 162 -0.16 6.08 -3.64
C SER A 162 -0.02 7.52 -4.11
N THR A 163 0.88 7.71 -5.08
CA THR A 163 1.05 8.97 -5.80
C THR A 163 0.73 8.75 -7.27
N MET A 164 -0.18 9.54 -7.82
CA MET A 164 -0.45 9.57 -9.26
C MET A 164 0.03 10.89 -9.88
N THR A 165 0.46 10.87 -11.13
CA THR A 165 0.76 12.08 -11.90
C THR A 165 -0.24 12.22 -13.05
N ALA A 166 -0.90 13.37 -13.14
CA ALA A 166 -1.78 13.76 -14.24
C ALA A 166 -1.11 14.88 -15.05
N GLU A 167 -1.03 14.70 -16.37
CA GLU A 167 -0.45 15.68 -17.28
C GLU A 167 -1.53 16.32 -18.15
N PHE A 168 -1.56 17.65 -18.15
CA PHE A 168 -2.45 18.47 -18.96
C PHE A 168 -1.63 19.18 -20.03
N TYR A 169 -1.86 18.79 -21.29
CA TYR A 169 -1.13 19.36 -22.41
C TYR A 169 -1.76 20.66 -22.90
N VAL A 170 -0.91 21.66 -23.13
CA VAL A 170 -1.29 22.98 -23.60
C VAL A 170 -0.51 23.36 -24.85
N THR A 171 -1.09 24.24 -25.67
CA THR A 171 -0.42 24.86 -26.82
C THR A 171 -0.40 26.37 -26.63
N LYS A 172 0.55 27.06 -27.26
CA LYS A 172 0.56 28.52 -27.28
C LYS A 172 -0.77 29.06 -27.83
N ASP A 173 -1.26 30.10 -27.18
CA ASP A 173 -2.42 30.83 -27.64
C ASP A 173 -2.01 31.91 -28.62
N GLU A 174 -1.75 31.49 -29.85
CA GLU A 174 -1.62 32.42 -30.99
C GLU A 174 -2.99 33.01 -31.25
N GLY A 175 -3.27 34.17 -30.64
CA GLY A 175 -4.53 34.88 -30.79
C GLY A 175 -4.90 34.96 -32.26
N THR A 176 -6.12 34.51 -32.59
CA THR A 176 -6.61 34.57 -33.97
C THR A 176 -6.60 36.02 -34.45
N GLY A 177 -5.72 36.32 -35.39
CA GLY A 177 -5.93 37.46 -36.28
C GLY A 177 -7.29 37.30 -36.95
N ASN A 178 -8.16 38.30 -36.81
CA ASN A 178 -9.34 38.44 -37.65
C ASN A 178 -9.23 39.73 -38.47
N THR A 179 -9.35 39.55 -39.77
CA THR A 179 -9.44 40.54 -40.84
C THR A 179 -10.73 41.37 -40.76
N GLY A 180 -10.58 42.70 -40.84
CA GLY A 180 -11.44 43.59 -41.63
C GLY A 180 -12.66 44.24 -40.96
N SER A 181 -12.51 45.51 -40.55
CA SER A 181 -13.38 46.64 -40.93
C SER A 181 -12.65 47.95 -40.64
N THR A 182 -12.59 48.79 -41.67
CA THR A 182 -11.80 50.02 -41.85
C THR A 182 -12.11 51.11 -40.82
N GLU A 183 -11.08 51.81 -40.33
CA GLU A 183 -11.08 53.28 -40.30
C GLU A 183 -9.65 53.83 -40.22
N GLU A 184 -9.37 54.77 -41.13
CA GLU A 184 -8.10 55.45 -41.36
C GLU A 184 -7.66 56.31 -40.17
N GLY A 185 -6.35 56.41 -39.93
CA GLY A 185 -5.84 57.43 -38.99
C GLY A 185 -4.36 57.38 -38.62
N ASN A 186 -3.48 57.64 -39.60
CA ASN A 186 -2.22 58.41 -39.51
C ASN A 186 -1.09 58.12 -38.45
N LYS A 187 0.12 57.91 -39.01
CA LYS A 187 1.47 58.47 -38.66
C LYS A 187 2.19 57.99 -37.37
N GLU A 188 3.38 57.36 -37.53
CA GLU A 188 4.75 57.88 -37.22
C GLU A 188 5.00 58.07 -35.70
N ASP A 189 6.08 57.72 -35.01
CA ASP A 189 7.49 57.42 -35.30
C ASP A 189 8.16 56.92 -33.97
N SER A 190 9.35 56.30 -34.07
CA SER A 190 10.47 56.07 -33.12
C SER A 190 10.30 56.28 -31.59
N SER A 191 10.77 55.39 -30.70
CA SER A 191 12.19 55.22 -30.25
C SER A 191 12.20 54.27 -29.01
N LYS A 192 13.11 53.29 -28.87
CA LYS A 192 14.34 53.27 -28.02
C LYS A 192 14.09 53.71 -26.54
N THR A 193 14.44 53.02 -25.44
CA THR A 193 15.66 52.28 -25.03
C THR A 193 15.46 51.58 -23.65
N ASP A 194 16.21 50.49 -23.44
CA ASP A 194 17.05 50.08 -22.27
C ASP A 194 16.55 49.84 -20.83
N GLY A 195 16.95 48.67 -20.31
CA GLY A 195 17.43 48.42 -18.93
C GLY A 195 16.42 47.73 -17.99
N VAL A 196 16.74 46.74 -17.15
CA VAL A 196 18.00 46.26 -16.56
C VAL A 196 17.79 44.82 -16.05
N ASP A 197 18.85 44.01 -16.17
CA ASP A 197 19.11 42.66 -15.66
C ASP A 197 19.08 42.54 -14.11
N THR A 198 18.82 41.36 -13.54
CA THR A 198 19.62 40.78 -12.43
C THR A 198 19.04 39.48 -11.85
N GLY A 199 19.88 38.44 -11.84
CA GLY A 199 19.99 37.46 -10.73
C GLY A 199 19.09 36.21 -10.83
N VAL A 200 19.55 35.08 -11.38
CA VAL A 200 20.39 34.03 -10.76
C VAL A 200 19.73 33.33 -9.57
N ALA A 201 19.40 32.03 -9.74
CA ALA A 201 19.49 30.90 -8.80
C ALA A 201 18.40 29.85 -9.16
N THR A 202 18.57 28.53 -9.13
CA THR A 202 19.67 27.60 -8.90
C THR A 202 19.07 26.24 -9.28
N ALA A 203 19.78 25.44 -10.07
CA ALA A 203 19.40 24.05 -10.32
C ALA A 203 19.55 23.23 -9.02
N LEU A 204 18.50 22.51 -8.60
CA LEU A 204 18.65 21.42 -7.64
C LEU A 204 18.45 20.09 -8.36
N SER A 205 19.56 19.38 -8.52
CA SER A 205 19.65 17.99 -8.95
C SER A 205 19.15 17.03 -7.88
N ALA A 206 18.58 15.92 -8.35
CA ALA A 206 18.06 14.79 -7.60
C ALA A 206 19.05 14.10 -6.64
N SER A 207 18.50 13.45 -5.61
CA SER A 207 19.03 12.19 -5.04
C SER A 207 17.84 11.31 -4.64
N MET A 208 17.56 10.22 -5.37
CA MET A 208 18.03 8.83 -5.17
C MET A 208 16.98 7.94 -4.48
N ASP A 209 16.69 6.84 -5.19
CA ASP A 209 16.27 5.49 -4.75
C ASP A 209 14.90 5.24 -4.09
N GLY A 210 14.11 4.37 -4.75
CA GLY A 210 13.25 3.43 -4.04
C GLY A 210 11.87 3.14 -4.66
N VAL A 211 11.82 2.06 -5.45
CA VAL A 211 10.67 1.20 -5.76
C VAL A 211 9.65 1.70 -6.79
N ALA A 212 9.64 0.94 -7.89
CA ALA A 212 8.68 0.99 -8.97
C ALA A 212 7.28 0.52 -8.53
N ALA A 213 6.26 1.27 -8.95
CA ALA A 213 4.93 0.72 -9.22
C ALA A 213 4.42 1.36 -10.52
N SER A 214 4.47 0.56 -11.57
CA SER A 214 3.90 0.81 -12.89
C SER A 214 2.41 1.15 -12.78
N GLY A 215 2.06 2.42 -13.02
CA GLY A 215 0.70 2.90 -13.14
C GLY A 215 0.46 3.43 -14.55
N ILE A 216 -0.34 2.70 -15.31
CA ILE A 216 -0.80 2.99 -16.67
C ILE A 216 -1.26 4.45 -16.74
N GLY A 217 -0.69 5.26 -17.64
CA GLY A 217 -1.23 6.58 -17.98
C GLY A 217 -2.62 6.40 -18.58
N ILE A 218 -3.66 6.59 -17.77
CA ILE A 218 -5.04 6.53 -18.24
C ILE A 218 -5.34 7.84 -18.98
N LEU A 219 -5.48 7.72 -20.30
CA LEU A 219 -6.19 8.66 -21.15
C LEU A 219 -7.60 8.87 -20.55
N GLY A 220 -7.88 10.05 -20.03
CA GLY A 220 -9.10 10.36 -19.28
C GLY A 220 -10.38 9.89 -19.98
N LEU A 221 -11.30 9.29 -19.22
CA LEU A 221 -12.55 8.72 -19.71
C LEU A 221 -13.50 9.84 -20.23
N LEU A 222 -13.59 9.99 -21.55
CA LEU A 222 -14.43 10.98 -22.25
C LEU A 222 -15.94 10.74 -22.03
N ARG A 223 -16.70 11.75 -21.58
CA ARG A 223 -18.17 11.80 -21.73
C ARG A 223 -18.57 12.74 -22.87
N LYS A 224 -19.18 12.18 -23.92
CA LYS A 224 -19.72 12.90 -25.09
C LYS A 224 -20.98 13.70 -24.72
N LYS A 225 -20.95 15.02 -24.93
CA LYS A 225 -22.09 15.94 -24.74
C LYS A 225 -23.25 15.55 -25.68
N ARG A 226 -24.43 15.24 -25.12
CA ARG A 226 -25.68 15.13 -25.89
C ARG A 226 -26.28 16.53 -26.04
N ASN A 227 -26.19 17.12 -27.24
CA ASN A 227 -26.96 18.32 -27.57
C ASN A 227 -28.45 17.97 -27.65
N LYS A 228 -29.28 18.60 -26.82
CA LYS A 228 -30.73 18.68 -27.06
C LYS A 228 -30.99 19.95 -27.89
N LYS A 229 -31.75 19.76 -28.96
CA LYS A 229 -32.32 20.82 -29.82
C LYS A 229 -33.21 21.75 -29.03
#